data_AF-A0A924DVJ4-F1
#
_entry.id   AF-A0A924DVJ4-F1
#
_cell.length_a   1.000
_cell.length_b   1.000
_cell.length_c   1.000
_cell.angle_alpha   90.00
_cell.angle_beta   90.00
_cell.angle_gamma   90.00
#
_symmetry.space_group_name_H-M   'P 1'
#
loop_
_entity.id
_entity.type
_entity.pdbx_description
1 polymer ?
#
loop_
_entity_poly.entity_id
_entity_poly.type
_entity_poly.pdbx_seq_one_letter_code
_entity_poly.pdbx_strand_id
1 'polypeptide(L)'
;MSSPDAQCSPHASRTAPGSPWRPHRRLPALLALIAAMVPWQTALAYGNFVHGLLPREILTSSRMLTVLPAVTPTDFRDFRRHFYQTAAQLPDLALRQRFLARYPSEAAFDAPAFKYLLALDPKATIFGFDTGPDGPQSVIDVLSRAATAPDLDHRDRNRLFRAPSGEPYGLADGAMIPEDPMILRMGLATGPSSQGVSHFGLAKGPLSSDFAVLLSDPRHFAIPADLETRVSALAQMYTDLAIAAGVWQQPCLAVMFEGGFEHYAGDVGNQIHTVQLGPAAFFLDAQRETAIDGAFSLWGLVRPPLDLIIVGVSIIGHHHWLSEEYTAKRLHEVSEGKPQAEAGAVQAFAALHQGSPAFRELLQPALVQPAWAQAMTETLIETSSTEGAALYEAVRTFAHPRLGQPRTVIEPDEDDPDVYMRPAGDPQRAQGLAVHYPLVAKAFGRVHEMFHAWETRYARAIAEPGADQTAIARIVQQQLDYRDLADMRLRAYLADKGVFLAGKPVTLPTIGLLPAGTAGNPLKR
;
A
#
# COMPACT_ATOMS: atom_id res chain seq x y z
N MET A 1 23.29 -47.19 -53.02
CA MET A 1 23.91 -48.45 -53.47
C MET A 1 24.54 -49.08 -52.24
N SER A 2 23.77 -49.79 -51.44
CA SER A 2 23.52 -51.25 -51.52
C SER A 2 24.55 -52.03 -50.70
N SER A 3 24.11 -52.54 -49.54
CA SER A 3 24.76 -53.62 -48.78
C SER A 3 24.85 -54.91 -49.60
N PRO A 4 25.56 -55.93 -49.09
CA PRO A 4 24.80 -57.10 -48.62
C PRO A 4 25.33 -57.84 -47.37
N ASP A 5 24.33 -58.34 -46.65
CA ASP A 5 24.14 -59.42 -45.65
C ASP A 5 25.12 -60.60 -45.53
N ALA A 6 25.25 -61.11 -44.28
CA ALA A 6 24.95 -62.50 -43.85
C ALA A 6 25.31 -62.72 -42.35
N GLN A 7 24.33 -62.81 -41.43
CA GLN A 7 23.73 -64.03 -40.82
C GLN A 7 24.57 -64.77 -39.75
N CYS A 8 24.06 -64.78 -38.50
CA CYS A 8 23.76 -66.00 -37.70
C CYS A 8 23.11 -65.66 -36.34
N SER A 9 21.92 -66.22 -36.09
CA SER A 9 21.22 -66.41 -34.79
C SER A 9 21.53 -67.83 -34.25
N PRO A 10 21.04 -68.36 -33.09
CA PRO A 10 19.98 -67.88 -32.18
C PRO A 10 20.21 -68.09 -30.65
N HIS A 11 19.37 -67.49 -29.81
CA HIS A 11 18.64 -68.22 -28.75
C HIS A 11 17.58 -67.35 -28.08
N ALA A 12 16.45 -68.00 -27.80
CA ALA A 12 15.21 -67.43 -27.30
C ALA A 12 15.14 -67.44 -25.77
N SER A 13 14.47 -66.44 -25.19
CA SER A 13 13.62 -66.65 -24.02
C SER A 13 12.51 -65.59 -23.96
N ARG A 14 11.28 -66.09 -23.81
CA ARG A 14 10.03 -65.35 -23.61
C ARG A 14 9.89 -65.00 -22.13
N THR A 15 9.51 -63.77 -21.82
CA THR A 15 8.65 -63.44 -20.66
C THR A 15 7.74 -62.26 -21.01
N ALA A 16 6.55 -62.27 -20.39
CA ALA A 16 5.32 -61.58 -20.79
C ALA A 16 5.20 -60.12 -20.25
N PRO A 17 4.11 -59.39 -20.56
CA PRO A 17 4.05 -57.92 -20.52
C PRO A 17 3.67 -57.37 -19.13
N GLY A 18 4.48 -56.42 -18.65
CA GLY A 18 4.19 -55.62 -17.46
C GLY A 18 3.50 -54.30 -17.82
N SER A 19 2.34 -54.09 -17.20
CA SER A 19 1.45 -52.92 -17.20
C SER A 19 2.14 -51.53 -17.23
N PRO A 20 1.60 -50.54 -17.97
CA PRO A 20 2.06 -49.16 -17.91
C PRO A 20 1.57 -48.49 -16.62
N TRP A 21 2.53 -48.11 -15.78
CA TRP A 21 2.32 -47.23 -14.64
C TRP A 21 1.67 -45.92 -15.09
N ARG A 22 0.43 -45.70 -14.67
CA ARG A 22 -0.25 -44.40 -14.80
C ARG A 22 0.17 -43.51 -13.63
N PRO A 23 0.77 -42.34 -13.86
CA PRO A 23 1.02 -41.40 -12.77
C PRO A 23 -0.31 -40.83 -12.26
N HIS A 24 -0.50 -40.88 -10.94
CA HIS A 24 -1.68 -40.44 -10.23
C HIS A 24 -1.95 -38.94 -10.46
N ARG A 25 -3.01 -38.63 -11.22
CA ARG A 25 -3.55 -37.27 -11.46
C ARG A 25 -4.31 -36.69 -10.25
N ARG A 26 -3.83 -36.85 -9.02
CA ARG A 26 -4.49 -36.31 -7.81
C ARG A 26 -3.56 -35.63 -6.80
N LEU A 27 -2.36 -35.21 -7.21
CA LEU A 27 -1.48 -34.38 -6.38
C LEU A 27 -1.58 -32.85 -6.58
N PRO A 28 -1.98 -32.27 -7.73
CA PRO A 28 -1.94 -30.79 -7.87
C PRO A 28 -3.03 -30.08 -7.07
N ALA A 29 -4.14 -30.76 -6.74
CA ALA A 29 -5.24 -30.16 -5.96
C ALA A 29 -4.92 -30.03 -4.46
N LEU A 30 -4.01 -30.85 -3.91
CA LEU A 30 -3.61 -30.76 -2.50
C LEU A 30 -2.51 -29.71 -2.29
N LEU A 31 -1.68 -29.48 -3.31
CA LEU A 31 -0.59 -28.50 -3.30
C LEU A 31 -1.08 -27.05 -3.43
N ALA A 32 -2.15 -26.81 -4.20
CA ALA A 32 -2.79 -25.49 -4.28
C ALA A 32 -3.52 -25.10 -2.97
N LEU A 33 -4.03 -26.09 -2.22
CA LEU A 33 -4.75 -25.88 -0.97
C LEU A 33 -3.84 -25.53 0.22
N ILE A 34 -2.55 -25.93 0.19
CA ILE A 34 -1.60 -25.67 1.29
C ILE A 34 -0.85 -24.34 1.09
N ALA A 35 -0.57 -23.93 -0.15
CA ALA A 35 -0.07 -22.57 -0.44
C ALA A 35 -1.10 -21.46 -0.10
N ALA A 36 -2.40 -21.81 -0.07
CA ALA A 36 -3.47 -20.95 0.39
C ALA A 36 -3.64 -20.90 1.93
N MET A 37 -2.91 -21.72 2.69
CA MET A 37 -3.04 -21.83 4.16
C MET A 37 -1.87 -21.24 4.95
N VAL A 38 -0.91 -20.58 4.30
CA VAL A 38 -0.05 -19.63 5.03
C VAL A 38 -0.86 -18.35 5.11
N PRO A 39 -1.40 -17.96 6.29
CA PRO A 39 -2.06 -16.66 6.40
C PRO A 39 -1.03 -15.61 6.00
N TRP A 40 -1.32 -14.93 4.89
CA TRP A 40 -0.52 -13.83 4.40
C TRP A 40 -0.73 -12.68 5.36
N GLN A 41 0.20 -12.55 6.29
CA GLN A 41 0.01 -11.65 7.41
C GLN A 41 -0.05 -10.21 6.97
N THR A 42 -0.90 -9.47 7.67
CA THR A 42 -1.32 -8.14 7.33
C THR A 42 -0.37 -7.16 8.01
N ALA A 43 0.51 -6.52 7.25
CA ALA A 43 1.00 -5.22 7.66
C ALA A 43 -0.07 -4.21 7.24
N LEU A 44 -0.83 -3.72 8.22
CA LEU A 44 -1.53 -2.45 8.05
C LEU A 44 -0.46 -1.35 8.05
N ALA A 45 -0.78 -0.16 7.58
CA ALA A 45 -0.01 1.00 8.00
C ALA A 45 -0.62 1.53 9.31
N TYR A 46 0.11 2.40 10.05
CA TYR A 46 -0.15 2.82 11.44
C TYR A 46 -1.50 2.31 11.99
N GLY A 47 -1.49 1.35 12.91
CA GLY A 47 -2.72 0.69 13.39
C GLY A 47 -3.91 1.65 13.52
N ASN A 48 -5.06 1.28 12.92
CA ASN A 48 -6.26 2.10 12.64
C ASN A 48 -6.57 3.24 13.63
N PHE A 49 -6.36 2.98 14.92
CA PHE A 49 -6.51 3.94 16.01
C PHE A 49 -5.65 5.20 15.84
N VAL A 50 -4.37 5.06 15.47
CA VAL A 50 -3.42 6.18 15.34
C VAL A 50 -3.88 7.15 14.26
N HIS A 51 -4.29 6.66 13.08
CA HIS A 51 -4.83 7.52 12.03
C HIS A 51 -6.05 8.34 12.47
N GLY A 52 -6.93 7.77 13.29
CA GLY A 52 -8.07 8.50 13.83
C GLY A 52 -7.69 9.48 14.95
N LEU A 53 -6.65 9.16 15.71
CA LEU A 53 -6.12 9.97 16.81
C LEU A 53 -5.38 11.22 16.30
N LEU A 54 -4.56 11.10 15.25
CA LEU A 54 -3.71 12.18 14.73
C LEU A 54 -4.49 13.50 14.50
N PRO A 55 -5.54 13.56 13.65
CA PRO A 55 -6.31 14.79 13.48
C PRO A 55 -6.93 15.26 14.80
N ARG A 56 -7.46 14.32 15.58
CA ARG A 56 -8.09 14.57 16.88
C ARG A 56 -7.18 15.23 17.89
N GLU A 57 -5.87 15.01 17.84
CA GLU A 57 -4.94 15.63 18.80
C GLU A 57 -4.25 16.87 18.21
N ILE A 58 -4.09 16.93 16.88
CA ILE A 58 -3.36 18.00 16.19
C ILE A 58 -4.28 19.22 15.90
N LEU A 59 -5.54 19.00 15.46
CA LEU A 59 -6.38 20.05 14.86
C LEU A 59 -7.59 20.52 15.70
N THR A 60 -7.55 20.31 17.02
CA THR A 60 -8.72 20.32 17.93
C THR A 60 -9.53 21.62 18.04
N SER A 61 -8.88 22.77 18.19
CA SER A 61 -9.55 23.90 18.88
C SER A 61 -10.73 24.54 18.14
N SER A 62 -10.74 24.62 16.80
CA SER A 62 -11.83 25.24 16.02
C SER A 62 -12.73 24.21 15.31
N ARG A 63 -12.18 23.04 14.98
CA ARG A 63 -12.86 22.00 14.19
C ARG A 63 -13.82 21.14 15.03
N MET A 64 -13.61 21.03 16.34
CA MET A 64 -14.50 20.27 17.23
C MET A 64 -15.92 20.83 17.31
N LEU A 65 -16.09 22.15 17.14
CA LEU A 65 -17.39 22.82 17.30
C LEU A 65 -18.16 22.98 15.98
N THR A 66 -17.50 22.80 14.84
CA THR A 66 -18.13 22.94 13.53
C THR A 66 -18.79 21.62 13.15
N VAL A 67 -20.09 21.65 12.86
CA VAL A 67 -20.87 20.47 12.45
C VAL A 67 -21.10 20.49 10.95
N LEU A 68 -20.76 19.38 10.29
CA LEU A 68 -21.00 19.15 8.87
C LEU A 68 -22.32 18.40 8.67
N PRO A 69 -23.05 18.66 7.57
CA PRO A 69 -24.23 17.90 7.23
C PRO A 69 -23.87 16.45 6.87
N ALA A 70 -24.88 15.57 6.91
CA ALA A 70 -24.77 14.22 6.36
C ALA A 70 -24.50 14.27 4.85
N VAL A 71 -23.92 13.19 4.32
CA VAL A 71 -23.69 13.02 2.87
C VAL A 71 -24.56 11.89 2.37
N THR A 72 -25.24 12.12 1.26
CA THR A 72 -26.16 11.17 0.64
C THR A 72 -25.54 10.50 -0.59
N PRO A 73 -26.11 9.37 -1.06
CA PRO A 73 -25.73 8.78 -2.35
C PRO A 73 -25.84 9.74 -3.55
N THR A 74 -26.72 10.74 -3.45
CA THR A 74 -26.88 11.79 -4.47
C THR A 74 -25.66 12.71 -4.51
N ASP A 75 -25.09 13.08 -3.36
CA ASP A 75 -23.93 13.97 -3.29
C ASP A 75 -22.69 13.32 -3.94
N PHE A 76 -22.47 12.02 -3.72
CA PHE A 76 -21.38 11.28 -4.36
C PHE A 76 -21.55 11.19 -5.89
N ARG A 77 -22.78 10.93 -6.36
CA ARG A 77 -23.10 10.91 -7.79
C ARG A 77 -22.88 12.28 -8.42
N ASP A 78 -23.35 13.33 -7.75
CA ASP A 78 -23.31 14.69 -8.29
C ASP A 78 -21.88 15.26 -8.25
N PHE A 79 -21.06 14.92 -7.25
CA PHE A 79 -19.62 15.20 -7.25
C PHE A 79 -18.91 14.52 -8.41
N ARG A 80 -19.18 13.23 -8.65
CA ARG A 80 -18.61 12.49 -9.78
C ARG A 80 -19.02 13.10 -11.12
N ARG A 81 -20.29 13.54 -11.25
CA ARG A 81 -20.76 14.28 -12.43
C ARG A 81 -19.99 15.59 -12.61
N HIS A 82 -19.84 16.38 -11.55
CA HIS A 82 -19.05 17.61 -11.57
C HIS A 82 -17.62 17.34 -12.02
N PHE A 83 -16.96 16.32 -11.45
CA PHE A 83 -15.62 15.88 -11.87
C PHE A 83 -15.57 15.58 -13.37
N TYR A 84 -16.50 14.75 -13.86
CA TYR A 84 -16.57 14.38 -15.27
C TYR A 84 -16.73 15.61 -16.18
N GLN A 85 -17.66 16.50 -15.85
CA GLN A 85 -17.97 17.69 -16.65
C GLN A 85 -16.77 18.63 -16.72
N THR A 86 -16.08 18.85 -15.60
CA THR A 86 -14.86 19.65 -15.56
C THR A 86 -13.73 19.00 -16.35
N ALA A 87 -13.51 17.69 -16.19
CA ALA A 87 -12.51 16.92 -16.94
C ALA A 87 -12.77 16.91 -18.46
N ALA A 88 -14.03 16.78 -18.87
CA ALA A 88 -14.47 16.82 -20.26
C ALA A 88 -14.38 18.23 -20.88
N GLN A 89 -14.16 19.26 -20.08
CA GLN A 89 -14.04 20.66 -20.52
C GLN A 89 -12.66 21.27 -20.24
N LEU A 90 -11.65 20.44 -19.93
CA LEU A 90 -10.29 20.92 -19.70
C LEU A 90 -9.76 21.73 -20.90
N PRO A 91 -9.00 22.81 -20.63
CA PRO A 91 -8.46 23.69 -21.67
C PRO A 91 -7.31 23.01 -22.43
N ASP A 92 -6.57 22.12 -21.77
CA ASP A 92 -5.59 21.25 -22.42
C ASP A 92 -6.34 20.24 -23.31
N LEU A 93 -6.30 20.49 -24.62
CA LEU A 93 -6.96 19.67 -25.62
C LEU A 93 -6.46 18.22 -25.62
N ALA A 94 -5.16 18.01 -25.43
CA ALA A 94 -4.57 16.67 -25.48
C ALA A 94 -4.99 15.86 -24.26
N LEU A 95 -4.94 16.46 -23.07
CA LEU A 95 -5.39 15.82 -21.84
C LEU A 95 -6.89 15.51 -21.88
N ARG A 96 -7.71 16.46 -22.33
CA ARG A 96 -9.15 16.27 -22.53
C ARG A 96 -9.45 15.12 -23.49
N GLN A 97 -8.74 15.04 -24.61
CA GLN A 97 -8.92 13.96 -25.58
C GLN A 97 -8.53 12.59 -25.00
N ARG A 98 -7.44 12.51 -24.23
CA ARG A 98 -7.04 11.27 -23.52
C ARG A 98 -8.13 10.84 -22.53
N PHE A 99 -8.66 11.77 -21.74
CA PHE A 99 -9.74 11.50 -20.80
C PHE A 99 -11.01 10.99 -21.51
N LEU A 100 -11.47 11.70 -22.55
CA LEU A 100 -12.67 11.33 -23.30
C LEU A 100 -12.50 10.04 -24.12
N ALA A 101 -11.28 9.69 -24.52
CA ALA A 101 -11.02 8.41 -25.16
C ALA A 101 -11.25 7.23 -24.21
N ARG A 102 -10.96 7.40 -22.91
CA ARG A 102 -11.18 6.38 -21.87
C ARG A 102 -12.61 6.43 -21.30
N TYR A 103 -13.19 7.63 -21.18
CA TYR A 103 -14.50 7.89 -20.61
C TYR A 103 -15.36 8.76 -21.56
N PRO A 104 -15.94 8.16 -22.62
CA PRO A 104 -16.54 8.92 -23.73
C PRO A 104 -17.85 9.63 -23.40
N SER A 105 -18.48 9.31 -22.27
CA SER A 105 -19.72 9.96 -21.82
C SER A 105 -19.81 9.94 -20.30
N GLU A 106 -20.63 10.84 -19.74
CA GLU A 106 -20.92 10.85 -18.30
C GLU A 106 -21.49 9.51 -17.82
N ALA A 107 -22.32 8.86 -18.64
CA ALA A 107 -22.89 7.54 -18.34
C ALA A 107 -21.83 6.43 -18.27
N ALA A 108 -20.72 6.57 -19.02
CA ALA A 108 -19.58 5.66 -18.96
C ALA A 108 -18.61 5.96 -17.80
N PHE A 109 -18.83 7.08 -17.08
CA PHE A 109 -18.07 7.48 -15.90
C PHE A 109 -18.89 7.26 -14.62
N ASP A 110 -19.28 6.00 -14.41
CA ASP A 110 -20.00 5.55 -13.22
C ASP A 110 -19.08 5.41 -11.98
N ALA A 111 -19.62 4.96 -10.85
CA ALA A 111 -18.85 4.85 -9.60
C ALA A 111 -17.64 3.89 -9.72
N PRO A 112 -17.78 2.67 -10.29
CA PRO A 112 -16.63 1.81 -10.60
C PRO A 112 -15.60 2.49 -11.51
N ALA A 113 -16.01 3.16 -12.59
CA ALA A 113 -15.10 3.83 -13.51
C ALA A 113 -14.30 4.96 -12.85
N PHE A 114 -14.96 5.73 -11.95
CA PHE A 114 -14.30 6.77 -11.17
C PHE A 114 -13.27 6.21 -10.19
N LYS A 115 -13.63 5.16 -9.44
CA LYS A 115 -12.69 4.45 -8.56
C LYS A 115 -11.51 3.86 -9.33
N TYR A 116 -11.77 3.29 -10.50
CA TYR A 116 -10.74 2.75 -11.38
C TYR A 116 -9.77 3.83 -11.90
N LEU A 117 -10.28 5.01 -12.28
CA LEU A 117 -9.43 6.15 -12.63
C LEU A 117 -8.45 6.46 -11.48
N LEU A 118 -8.97 6.55 -10.26
CA LEU A 118 -8.21 6.90 -9.06
C LEU A 118 -7.33 5.77 -8.51
N ALA A 119 -7.31 4.62 -9.18
CA ALA A 119 -6.56 3.44 -8.76
C ALA A 119 -6.96 2.84 -7.41
N LEU A 120 -8.26 2.84 -7.17
CA LEU A 120 -8.93 2.22 -6.03
C LEU A 120 -9.68 0.96 -6.52
N ASP A 121 -9.98 0.00 -5.63
CA ASP A 121 -10.78 -1.18 -5.97
C ASP A 121 -12.19 -0.75 -6.39
N PRO A 122 -12.61 -1.02 -7.64
CA PRO A 122 -13.94 -0.65 -8.10
C PRO A 122 -15.08 -1.35 -7.34
N LYS A 123 -14.81 -2.48 -6.67
CA LYS A 123 -15.79 -3.24 -5.88
C LYS A 123 -15.85 -2.83 -4.40
N ALA A 124 -14.87 -2.09 -3.89
CA ALA A 124 -14.86 -1.62 -2.51
C ALA A 124 -15.96 -0.57 -2.28
N THR A 125 -16.48 -0.53 -1.06
CA THR A 125 -17.41 0.51 -0.60
C THR A 125 -16.60 1.54 0.18
N ILE A 126 -16.25 2.65 -0.45
CA ILE A 126 -15.20 3.56 0.04
C ILE A 126 -15.82 4.77 0.73
N PHE A 127 -15.31 5.11 1.92
CA PHE A 127 -15.73 6.31 2.64
C PHE A 127 -15.26 7.57 1.89
N GLY A 128 -16.19 8.45 1.53
CA GLY A 128 -15.97 9.62 0.68
C GLY A 128 -16.33 9.42 -0.81
N PHE A 129 -16.57 8.19 -1.26
CA PHE A 129 -16.96 7.89 -2.65
C PHE A 129 -18.30 7.15 -2.77
N ASP A 130 -18.59 6.26 -1.82
CA ASP A 130 -19.82 5.46 -1.80
C ASP A 130 -20.61 5.67 -0.50
N THR A 131 -19.91 5.92 0.61
CA THR A 131 -20.51 6.11 1.94
C THR A 131 -19.93 7.32 2.65
N GLY A 132 -20.68 7.84 3.62
CA GLY A 132 -20.33 9.03 4.41
C GLY A 132 -20.92 8.93 5.82
N PRO A 133 -20.91 10.02 6.60
CA PRO A 133 -21.55 10.03 7.91
C PRO A 133 -23.08 9.91 7.77
N ASP A 134 -23.69 9.03 8.58
CA ASP A 134 -25.14 8.73 8.56
C ASP A 134 -26.02 9.89 9.08
N GLY A 135 -25.39 10.92 9.64
CA GLY A 135 -26.04 12.10 10.20
C GLY A 135 -25.05 13.26 10.34
N PRO A 136 -25.50 14.43 10.80
CA PRO A 136 -24.61 15.53 11.10
C PRO A 136 -23.55 15.15 12.13
N GLN A 137 -22.28 15.47 11.86
CA GLN A 137 -21.14 15.16 12.72
C GLN A 137 -20.17 16.34 12.80
N SER A 138 -19.34 16.40 13.84
CA SER A 138 -18.31 17.43 13.91
C SER A 138 -17.26 17.24 12.80
N VAL A 139 -16.60 18.32 12.37
CA VAL A 139 -15.51 18.24 11.38
C VAL A 139 -14.45 17.24 11.84
N ILE A 140 -14.10 17.27 13.13
CA ILE A 140 -13.06 16.38 13.67
C ILE A 140 -13.47 14.91 13.64
N ASP A 141 -14.75 14.59 13.87
CA ASP A 141 -15.23 13.21 13.83
C ASP A 141 -15.24 12.65 12.40
N VAL A 142 -15.68 13.47 11.43
CA VAL A 142 -15.64 13.11 10.00
C VAL A 142 -14.20 12.92 9.54
N LEU A 143 -13.31 13.84 9.92
CA LEU A 143 -11.90 13.83 9.56
C LEU A 143 -11.18 12.60 10.12
N SER A 144 -11.32 12.34 11.44
CA SER A 144 -10.76 11.14 12.07
C SER A 144 -11.25 9.85 11.42
N ARG A 145 -12.56 9.75 11.13
CA ARG A 145 -13.10 8.58 10.44
C ARG A 145 -12.54 8.44 9.03
N ALA A 146 -12.40 9.56 8.32
CA ALA A 146 -11.83 9.59 6.98
C ALA A 146 -10.34 9.22 6.95
N ALA A 147 -9.57 9.62 7.95
CA ALA A 147 -8.16 9.27 8.10
C ALA A 147 -7.96 7.78 8.43
N THR A 148 -8.88 7.15 9.18
CA THR A 148 -8.84 5.70 9.42
C THR A 148 -9.38 4.88 8.23
N ALA A 149 -10.26 5.45 7.40
CA ALA A 149 -11.01 4.70 6.39
C ALA A 149 -10.16 3.91 5.38
N PRO A 150 -9.01 4.40 4.87
CA PRO A 150 -8.21 3.66 3.89
C PRO A 150 -7.77 2.25 4.33
N ASP A 151 -7.53 2.04 5.63
CA ASP A 151 -7.20 0.72 6.18
C ASP A 151 -8.43 -0.19 6.34
N LEU A 152 -9.62 0.39 6.46
CA LEU A 152 -10.86 -0.33 6.79
C LEU A 152 -11.73 -0.64 5.59
N ASP A 153 -11.74 0.24 4.57
CA ASP A 153 -12.69 0.16 3.47
C ASP A 153 -12.17 -0.57 2.23
N HIS A 154 -10.96 -1.13 2.34
CA HIS A 154 -10.34 -1.97 1.32
C HIS A 154 -10.06 -1.26 -0.02
N ARG A 155 -10.06 0.09 -0.06
CA ARG A 155 -9.83 0.86 -1.30
C ARG A 155 -8.55 0.49 -2.04
N ASP A 156 -7.49 0.16 -1.32
CA ASP A 156 -6.19 -0.20 -1.88
C ASP A 156 -5.96 -1.71 -1.96
N ARG A 157 -6.97 -2.52 -1.62
CA ARG A 157 -6.89 -3.99 -1.61
C ARG A 157 -7.58 -4.58 -2.82
N ASN A 158 -7.12 -5.75 -3.28
CA ASN A 158 -7.78 -6.51 -4.36
C ASN A 158 -8.00 -5.68 -5.64
N ARG A 159 -7.05 -4.80 -5.97
CA ARG A 159 -7.00 -4.05 -7.22
C ARG A 159 -6.65 -4.99 -8.37
N LEU A 160 -7.64 -5.75 -8.79
CA LEU A 160 -7.52 -6.83 -9.76
C LEU A 160 -7.87 -6.35 -11.17
N PHE A 161 -7.20 -6.94 -12.15
CA PHE A 161 -7.57 -6.79 -13.53
C PHE A 161 -8.86 -7.58 -13.81
N ARG A 162 -9.89 -6.90 -14.32
CA ARG A 162 -11.25 -7.44 -14.44
C ARG A 162 -11.77 -7.40 -15.88
N ALA A 163 -12.60 -8.36 -16.21
CA ALA A 163 -13.38 -8.38 -17.44
C ALA A 163 -14.47 -7.28 -17.42
N PRO A 164 -15.06 -6.91 -18.58
CA PRO A 164 -16.20 -5.99 -18.61
C PRO A 164 -17.40 -6.41 -17.77
N SER A 165 -17.54 -7.70 -17.46
CA SER A 165 -18.56 -8.23 -16.54
C SER A 165 -18.28 -7.93 -15.06
N GLY A 166 -17.09 -7.42 -14.72
CA GLY A 166 -16.63 -7.18 -13.35
C GLY A 166 -15.92 -8.37 -12.70
N GLU A 167 -15.82 -9.51 -13.38
CA GLU A 167 -15.12 -10.70 -12.86
C GLU A 167 -13.61 -10.57 -13.01
N PRO A 168 -12.81 -10.93 -11.99
CA PRO A 168 -11.35 -10.86 -12.06
C PRO A 168 -10.78 -11.92 -13.02
N TYR A 169 -9.73 -11.54 -13.74
CA TYR A 169 -8.91 -12.47 -14.52
C TYR A 169 -7.93 -13.22 -13.61
N GLY A 170 -7.60 -14.45 -14.01
CA GLY A 170 -6.64 -15.30 -13.31
C GLY A 170 -5.64 -15.95 -14.25
N LEU A 171 -4.58 -16.51 -13.67
CA LEU A 171 -3.60 -17.34 -14.36
C LEU A 171 -4.01 -18.82 -14.33
N ALA A 172 -3.28 -19.67 -15.05
CA ALA A 172 -3.55 -21.11 -15.13
C ALA A 172 -3.44 -21.83 -13.77
N ASP A 173 -2.59 -21.30 -12.89
CA ASP A 173 -2.33 -21.80 -11.55
C ASP A 173 -3.35 -21.28 -10.51
N GLY A 174 -4.30 -20.45 -10.93
CA GLY A 174 -5.31 -19.85 -10.07
C GLY A 174 -4.88 -18.52 -9.43
N ALA A 175 -3.67 -18.03 -9.67
CA ALA A 175 -3.25 -16.73 -9.17
C ALA A 175 -4.07 -15.60 -9.83
N MET A 176 -4.47 -14.62 -9.02
CA MET A 176 -5.22 -13.45 -9.51
C MET A 176 -4.29 -12.46 -10.18
N ILE A 177 -4.78 -11.84 -11.26
CA ILE A 177 -4.01 -10.84 -12.01
C ILE A 177 -4.31 -9.46 -11.42
N PRO A 178 -3.31 -8.72 -10.90
CA PRO A 178 -3.51 -7.35 -10.45
C PRO A 178 -3.74 -6.42 -11.65
N GLU A 179 -4.41 -5.29 -11.43
CA GLU A 179 -4.55 -4.25 -12.46
C GLU A 179 -3.21 -3.61 -12.84
N ASP A 180 -2.26 -3.61 -11.90
CA ASP A 180 -0.89 -3.17 -12.08
C ASP A 180 0.06 -4.21 -11.44
N PRO A 181 0.88 -4.92 -12.23
CA PRO A 181 1.88 -5.85 -11.70
C PRO A 181 2.87 -5.23 -10.71
N MET A 182 3.01 -3.90 -10.64
CA MET A 182 3.79 -3.24 -9.58
C MET A 182 3.33 -3.64 -8.18
N ILE A 183 2.05 -3.93 -7.98
CA ILE A 183 1.49 -4.40 -6.70
C ILE A 183 2.22 -5.66 -6.19
N LEU A 184 2.60 -6.56 -7.10
CA LEU A 184 3.28 -7.82 -6.76
C LEU A 184 4.70 -7.62 -6.24
N ARG A 185 5.25 -6.40 -6.34
CA ARG A 185 6.59 -6.05 -5.84
C ARG A 185 6.59 -5.69 -4.36
N MET A 186 5.42 -5.44 -3.78
CA MET A 186 5.26 -5.14 -2.34
C MET A 186 4.37 -6.14 -1.60
N GLY A 187 3.78 -7.11 -2.30
CA GLY A 187 2.88 -8.08 -1.69
C GLY A 187 2.15 -8.93 -2.70
N LEU A 188 0.97 -9.40 -2.33
CA LEU A 188 0.08 -10.14 -3.22
C LEU A 188 -0.82 -9.25 -4.06
N ALA A 189 -1.49 -9.83 -5.05
CA ALA A 189 -2.58 -9.17 -5.77
C ALA A 189 -3.84 -8.98 -4.90
N THR A 190 -3.98 -9.72 -3.80
CA THR A 190 -5.17 -9.75 -2.95
C THR A 190 -4.82 -9.63 -1.47
N GLY A 191 -5.81 -9.28 -0.66
CA GLY A 191 -5.65 -9.15 0.79
C GLY A 191 -4.81 -7.93 1.19
N PRO A 192 -4.47 -7.80 2.47
CA PRO A 192 -3.86 -6.56 2.99
C PRO A 192 -2.50 -6.24 2.38
N SER A 193 -1.64 -7.23 2.07
CA SER A 193 -0.35 -6.96 1.44
C SER A 193 -0.45 -6.30 0.05
N SER A 194 -1.61 -6.36 -0.62
CA SER A 194 -1.83 -5.68 -1.91
C SER A 194 -1.88 -4.15 -1.83
N GLN A 195 -1.98 -3.60 -0.61
CA GLN A 195 -1.96 -2.16 -0.37
C GLN A 195 -0.54 -1.57 -0.27
N GLY A 196 0.52 -2.40 -0.18
CA GLY A 196 1.88 -1.93 0.11
C GLY A 196 2.41 -0.81 -0.80
N VAL A 197 2.11 -0.85 -2.10
CA VAL A 197 2.53 0.22 -3.04
C VAL A 197 1.82 1.56 -2.78
N SER A 198 0.69 1.57 -2.07
CA SER A 198 -0.08 2.76 -1.74
C SER A 198 0.33 3.39 -0.40
N HIS A 199 0.82 2.60 0.56
CA HIS A 199 1.17 3.07 1.91
C HIS A 199 2.67 3.38 2.09
N PHE A 200 3.55 2.72 1.32
CA PHE A 200 4.98 2.97 1.42
C PHE A 200 5.40 4.23 0.65
N GLY A 201 6.41 4.93 1.17
CA GLY A 201 7.06 6.06 0.52
C GLY A 201 8.57 5.91 0.57
N LEU A 202 9.20 5.52 -0.53
CA LEU A 202 10.65 5.31 -0.57
C LEU A 202 11.41 6.60 -0.90
N ALA A 203 12.64 6.68 -0.40
CA ALA A 203 13.53 7.81 -0.69
C ALA A 203 13.72 7.98 -2.21
N LYS A 204 13.79 9.23 -2.64
CA LYS A 204 14.06 9.62 -4.02
C LYS A 204 15.47 9.24 -4.42
N GLY A 205 15.60 8.89 -5.69
CA GLY A 205 16.86 8.51 -6.29
C GLY A 205 16.83 7.06 -6.75
N PRO A 206 17.95 6.57 -7.29
CA PRO A 206 18.03 5.18 -7.73
C PRO A 206 17.97 4.25 -6.53
N LEU A 207 17.03 3.31 -6.58
CA LEU A 207 17.01 2.18 -5.66
C LEU A 207 17.98 1.10 -6.16
N SER A 208 18.40 0.21 -5.26
CA SER A 208 19.29 -0.90 -5.56
C SER A 208 18.88 -2.16 -4.80
N SER A 209 19.02 -3.31 -5.43
CA SER A 209 18.89 -4.62 -4.80
C SER A 209 20.22 -5.14 -4.24
N ASP A 210 21.29 -4.35 -4.28
CA ASP A 210 22.60 -4.75 -3.81
C ASP A 210 22.65 -4.80 -2.28
N PHE A 211 23.09 -5.94 -1.74
CA PHE A 211 23.24 -6.13 -0.30
C PHE A 211 24.20 -5.11 0.34
N ALA A 212 25.19 -4.61 -0.41
CA ALA A 212 26.07 -3.54 0.07
C ALA A 212 25.29 -2.25 0.35
N VAL A 213 24.27 -1.91 -0.46
CA VAL A 213 23.40 -0.76 -0.25
C VAL A 213 22.52 -0.97 0.98
N LEU A 214 21.99 -2.18 1.20
CA LEU A 214 21.27 -2.51 2.43
C LEU A 214 22.10 -2.24 3.69
N LEU A 215 23.41 -2.51 3.65
CA LEU A 215 24.32 -2.29 4.77
C LEU A 215 24.68 -0.81 4.98
N SER A 216 24.88 -0.05 3.89
CA SER A 216 25.40 1.32 3.98
C SER A 216 24.32 2.40 3.96
N ASP A 217 23.25 2.21 3.19
CA ASP A 217 22.16 3.17 3.03
C ASP A 217 20.81 2.45 2.74
N PRO A 218 20.21 1.78 3.75
CA PRO A 218 19.04 0.93 3.57
C PRO A 218 17.79 1.64 3.01
N ARG A 219 17.74 2.97 3.02
CA ARG A 219 16.64 3.74 2.42
C ARG A 219 16.58 3.65 0.89
N HIS A 220 17.72 3.34 0.26
CA HIS A 220 17.81 3.11 -1.18
C HIS A 220 17.80 1.62 -1.54
N PHE A 221 17.60 0.73 -0.57
CA PHE A 221 17.51 -0.69 -0.85
C PHE A 221 16.08 -1.07 -1.25
N ALA A 222 15.93 -1.73 -2.39
CA ALA A 222 14.66 -2.33 -2.81
C ALA A 222 14.86 -3.57 -3.69
N ILE A 223 13.97 -4.55 -3.53
CA ILE A 223 13.84 -5.73 -4.38
C ILE A 223 12.42 -5.73 -4.97
N PRO A 224 12.28 -5.63 -6.31
CA PRO A 224 13.32 -5.28 -7.27
C PRO A 224 13.73 -3.78 -7.18
N ALA A 225 14.86 -3.43 -7.78
CA ALA A 225 15.41 -2.06 -7.75
C ALA A 225 14.59 -1.03 -8.55
N ASP A 226 13.59 -1.47 -9.31
CA ASP A 226 12.64 -0.62 -10.04
C ASP A 226 11.27 -0.56 -9.34
N LEU A 227 11.24 -0.79 -8.02
CA LEU A 227 10.05 -0.63 -7.19
C LEU A 227 9.57 0.83 -7.22
N GLU A 228 8.27 1.00 -7.43
CA GLU A 228 7.58 2.29 -7.36
C GLU A 228 6.55 2.25 -6.23
N THR A 229 6.44 3.36 -5.49
CA THR A 229 5.38 3.57 -4.50
C THR A 229 4.61 4.85 -4.79
N ARG A 230 3.40 4.97 -4.22
CA ARG A 230 2.39 5.94 -4.67
C ARG A 230 1.89 6.88 -3.59
N VAL A 231 2.34 6.72 -2.35
CA VAL A 231 1.80 7.45 -1.18
C VAL A 231 1.82 8.98 -1.34
N SER A 232 2.87 9.56 -1.92
CA SER A 232 2.95 11.01 -2.18
C SER A 232 1.99 11.46 -3.27
N ALA A 233 1.81 10.65 -4.33
CA ALA A 233 0.85 10.90 -5.38
C ALA A 233 -0.60 10.76 -4.86
N LEU A 234 -0.86 9.81 -3.96
CA LEU A 234 -2.16 9.64 -3.31
C LEU A 234 -2.46 10.81 -2.38
N ALA A 235 -1.52 11.25 -1.55
CA ALA A 235 -1.66 12.45 -0.72
C ALA A 235 -2.05 13.69 -1.55
N GLN A 236 -1.44 13.86 -2.73
CA GLN A 236 -1.81 14.92 -3.67
C GLN A 236 -3.17 14.72 -4.33
N MET A 237 -3.50 13.50 -4.75
CA MET A 237 -4.80 13.18 -5.33
C MET A 237 -5.94 13.51 -4.36
N TYR A 238 -5.81 13.10 -3.09
CA TYR A 238 -6.81 13.41 -2.05
C TYR A 238 -6.87 14.90 -1.72
N THR A 239 -5.74 15.60 -1.74
CA THR A 239 -5.70 17.07 -1.64
C THR A 239 -6.47 17.74 -2.79
N ASP A 240 -6.28 17.29 -4.02
CA ASP A 240 -6.96 17.86 -5.19
C ASP A 240 -8.47 17.52 -5.18
N LEU A 241 -8.84 16.32 -4.71
CA LEU A 241 -10.25 15.98 -4.48
C LEU A 241 -10.88 16.88 -3.40
N ALA A 242 -10.17 17.15 -2.31
CA ALA A 242 -10.60 18.08 -1.28
C ALA A 242 -10.80 19.50 -1.84
N ILE A 243 -9.86 20.00 -2.66
CA ILE A 243 -9.97 21.31 -3.31
C ILE A 243 -11.20 21.36 -4.23
N ALA A 244 -11.38 20.35 -5.08
CA ALA A 244 -12.53 20.29 -5.98
C ALA A 244 -13.86 20.28 -5.20
N ALA A 245 -13.97 19.48 -4.14
CA ALA A 245 -15.16 19.45 -3.28
C ALA A 245 -15.38 20.77 -2.53
N GLY A 246 -14.31 21.40 -2.04
CA GLY A 246 -14.36 22.67 -1.34
C GLY A 246 -14.85 23.82 -2.22
N VAL A 247 -14.30 23.94 -3.43
CA VAL A 247 -14.75 24.92 -4.44
C VAL A 247 -16.19 24.66 -4.88
N TRP A 248 -16.57 23.39 -5.01
CA TRP A 248 -17.94 22.96 -5.30
C TRP A 248 -18.90 23.09 -4.10
N GLN A 249 -18.45 23.68 -2.99
CA GLN A 249 -19.24 23.95 -1.78
C GLN A 249 -19.83 22.70 -1.13
N GLN A 250 -19.09 21.58 -1.17
CA GLN A 250 -19.40 20.36 -0.44
C GLN A 250 -18.39 20.14 0.71
N PRO A 251 -18.56 20.85 1.84
CA PRO A 251 -17.57 20.84 2.92
C PRO A 251 -17.41 19.46 3.56
N CYS A 252 -18.46 18.64 3.61
CA CYS A 252 -18.35 17.29 4.15
C CYS A 252 -17.52 16.36 3.25
N LEU A 253 -17.72 16.41 1.92
CA LEU A 253 -16.85 15.70 0.98
C LEU A 253 -15.39 16.20 1.07
N ALA A 254 -15.19 17.51 1.17
CA ALA A 254 -13.85 18.09 1.27
C ALA A 254 -13.08 17.56 2.49
N VAL A 255 -13.73 17.48 3.66
CA VAL A 255 -13.15 16.94 4.89
C VAL A 255 -12.92 15.42 4.79
N MET A 256 -13.80 14.68 4.12
CA MET A 256 -13.55 13.25 3.88
C MET A 256 -12.33 13.02 2.96
N PHE A 257 -12.10 13.89 1.98
CA PHE A 257 -10.91 13.82 1.14
C PHE A 257 -9.65 14.32 1.86
N GLU A 258 -9.76 15.33 2.72
CA GLU A 258 -8.67 15.75 3.63
C GLU A 258 -8.19 14.58 4.50
N GLY A 259 -9.11 13.80 5.08
CA GLY A 259 -8.72 12.62 5.85
C GLY A 259 -7.95 11.58 5.02
N GLY A 260 -8.27 11.44 3.74
CA GLY A 260 -7.45 10.64 2.83
C GLY A 260 -6.02 11.17 2.69
N PHE A 261 -5.82 12.48 2.58
CA PHE A 261 -4.48 13.08 2.61
C PHE A 261 -3.76 12.79 3.94
N GLU A 262 -4.45 13.00 5.07
CA GLU A 262 -3.89 12.81 6.40
C GLU A 262 -3.48 11.35 6.67
N HIS A 263 -4.24 10.39 6.13
CA HIS A 263 -3.89 8.98 6.17
C HIS A 263 -2.53 8.71 5.51
N TYR A 264 -2.39 9.02 4.21
CA TYR A 264 -1.17 8.72 3.46
C TYR A 264 0.03 9.55 3.93
N ALA A 265 -0.19 10.79 4.38
CA ALA A 265 0.86 11.58 5.02
C ALA A 265 1.26 10.98 6.39
N GLY A 266 0.28 10.47 7.14
CA GLY A 266 0.46 9.74 8.38
C GLY A 266 1.32 8.50 8.18
N ASP A 267 1.03 7.66 7.17
CA ASP A 267 1.79 6.43 6.88
C ASP A 267 3.29 6.68 6.82
N VAL A 268 3.73 7.63 5.99
CA VAL A 268 5.16 7.96 5.84
C VAL A 268 5.71 8.87 6.94
N GLY A 269 4.84 9.37 7.82
CA GLY A 269 5.24 9.83 9.13
C GLY A 269 5.89 8.70 9.93
N ASN A 270 5.33 7.48 9.85
CA ASN A 270 5.96 6.29 10.37
C ASN A 270 7.18 5.94 9.55
N GLN A 271 8.35 5.92 10.19
CA GLN A 271 9.59 5.67 9.47
C GLN A 271 9.66 4.23 8.92
N ILE A 272 8.84 3.32 9.44
CA ILE A 272 8.76 1.93 8.98
C ILE A 272 8.18 1.81 7.56
N HIS A 273 7.35 2.77 7.11
CA HIS A 273 6.79 2.83 5.75
C HIS A 273 7.72 3.50 4.75
N THR A 274 8.92 3.89 5.18
CA THR A 274 9.87 4.65 4.34
C THR A 274 11.10 3.86 3.91
N VAL A 275 11.15 2.57 4.27
CA VAL A 275 12.19 1.61 3.86
C VAL A 275 11.51 0.27 3.57
N GLN A 276 11.99 -0.50 2.57
CA GLN A 276 11.36 -1.80 2.27
C GLN A 276 11.74 -2.89 3.30
N LEU A 277 13.02 -2.96 3.67
CA LEU A 277 13.56 -4.01 4.55
C LEU A 277 14.09 -3.46 5.88
N GLY A 278 14.64 -2.24 5.90
CA GLY A 278 15.30 -1.68 7.09
C GLY A 278 16.68 -2.32 7.31
N PRO A 279 16.91 -3.10 8.38
CA PRO A 279 18.23 -3.65 8.70
C PRO A 279 18.57 -4.95 7.98
N ALA A 280 19.87 -5.14 7.70
CA ALA A 280 20.41 -6.40 7.19
C ALA A 280 20.18 -7.61 8.11
N ALA A 281 19.91 -7.38 9.41
CA ALA A 281 19.58 -8.43 10.36
C ALA A 281 18.37 -9.26 9.91
N PHE A 282 17.34 -8.64 9.31
CA PHE A 282 16.19 -9.39 8.80
C PHE A 282 16.54 -10.28 7.61
N PHE A 283 17.45 -9.83 6.74
CA PHE A 283 17.93 -10.67 5.64
C PHE A 283 18.68 -11.91 6.17
N LEU A 284 19.52 -11.73 7.19
CA LEU A 284 20.24 -12.82 7.83
C LEU A 284 19.29 -13.78 8.57
N ASP A 285 18.31 -13.25 9.29
CA ASP A 285 17.27 -14.04 9.96
C ASP A 285 16.46 -14.84 8.92
N ALA A 286 16.12 -14.23 7.77
CA ALA A 286 15.42 -14.91 6.68
C ALA A 286 16.25 -16.01 6.01
N GLN A 287 17.54 -15.80 5.79
CA GLN A 287 18.44 -16.85 5.27
C GLN A 287 18.52 -18.04 6.24
N ARG A 288 18.67 -17.74 7.53
CA ARG A 288 18.71 -18.77 8.59
C ARG A 288 17.41 -19.56 8.63
N GLU A 289 16.26 -18.90 8.63
CA GLU A 289 14.96 -19.57 8.70
C GLU A 289 14.61 -20.33 7.42
N THR A 290 15.02 -19.84 6.25
CA THR A 290 14.93 -20.60 4.99
C THR A 290 15.75 -21.88 5.06
N ALA A 291 16.96 -21.81 5.63
CA ALA A 291 17.81 -22.99 5.81
C ALA A 291 17.21 -24.00 6.80
N ILE A 292 16.64 -23.51 7.90
CA ILE A 292 15.92 -24.36 8.87
C ILE A 292 14.70 -24.99 8.20
N ASP A 293 13.90 -24.20 7.48
CA ASP A 293 12.68 -24.66 6.82
C ASP A 293 12.96 -25.78 5.85
N GLY A 294 13.94 -25.58 4.98
CA GLY A 294 14.15 -26.58 3.97
C GLY A 294 14.84 -27.82 4.53
N ALA A 295 15.59 -27.76 5.63
CA ALA A 295 15.98 -28.96 6.38
C ALA A 295 14.75 -29.76 6.87
N PHE A 296 13.73 -29.09 7.43
CA PHE A 296 12.46 -29.73 7.81
C PHE A 296 11.65 -30.25 6.62
N SER A 297 11.73 -29.57 5.48
CA SER A 297 11.10 -30.03 4.24
C SER A 297 11.86 -31.17 3.55
N LEU A 298 13.05 -31.54 4.06
CA LEU A 298 14.05 -32.37 3.38
C LEU A 298 14.32 -31.85 1.96
N TRP A 299 14.54 -30.55 1.84
CA TRP A 299 14.73 -29.76 0.62
C TRP A 299 13.72 -30.08 -0.49
N GLY A 300 12.44 -30.16 -0.15
CA GLY A 300 11.38 -30.43 -1.12
C GLY A 300 10.81 -31.85 -1.09
N LEU A 301 11.43 -32.81 -0.39
CA LEU A 301 10.95 -34.19 -0.38
C LEU A 301 9.64 -34.36 0.41
N VAL A 302 9.44 -33.59 1.49
CA VAL A 302 8.21 -33.63 2.31
C VAL A 302 7.17 -32.64 1.82
N ARG A 303 7.61 -31.42 1.51
CA ARG A 303 6.82 -30.32 0.95
C ARG A 303 7.74 -29.34 0.26
N PRO A 304 7.24 -28.45 -0.62
CA PRO A 304 8.05 -27.35 -1.15
C PRO A 304 8.69 -26.54 0.00
N PRO A 305 9.98 -26.19 -0.11
CA PRO A 305 10.63 -25.29 0.85
C PRO A 305 10.02 -23.88 0.72
N LEU A 306 10.00 -23.14 1.82
CA LEU A 306 9.65 -21.72 1.77
C LEU A 306 10.70 -20.94 0.99
N ASP A 307 10.25 -19.99 0.18
CA ASP A 307 11.13 -19.07 -0.54
C ASP A 307 11.69 -18.00 0.40
N LEU A 308 12.92 -17.53 0.15
CA LEU A 308 13.60 -16.53 0.96
C LEU A 308 12.79 -15.23 1.06
N ILE A 309 12.15 -14.80 -0.03
CA ILE A 309 11.32 -13.59 -0.07
C ILE A 309 10.11 -13.78 0.83
N ILE A 310 9.44 -14.95 0.76
CA ILE A 310 8.28 -15.25 1.62
C ILE A 310 8.69 -15.20 3.09
N VAL A 311 9.79 -15.86 3.46
CA VAL A 311 10.30 -15.85 4.84
C VAL A 311 10.64 -14.44 5.28
N GLY A 312 11.34 -13.66 4.44
CA GLY A 312 11.69 -12.27 4.73
C GLY A 312 10.47 -11.39 4.94
N VAL A 313 9.49 -11.43 4.03
CA VAL A 313 8.23 -10.68 4.12
C VAL A 313 7.49 -11.01 5.41
N SER A 314 7.41 -12.29 5.81
CA SER A 314 6.79 -12.67 7.09
C SER A 314 7.50 -12.07 8.29
N ILE A 315 8.83 -12.16 8.35
CA ILE A 315 9.61 -11.62 9.48
C ILE A 315 9.44 -10.10 9.58
N ILE A 316 9.53 -9.39 8.45
CA ILE A 316 9.31 -7.95 8.40
C ILE A 316 7.89 -7.62 8.84
N GLY A 317 6.89 -8.35 8.33
CA GLY A 317 5.48 -8.18 8.67
C GLY A 317 5.22 -8.31 10.17
N HIS A 318 5.81 -9.30 10.84
CA HIS A 318 5.70 -9.45 12.30
C HIS A 318 6.18 -8.22 13.06
N HIS A 319 7.36 -7.71 12.71
CA HIS A 319 7.95 -6.56 13.39
C HIS A 319 7.23 -5.26 13.04
N HIS A 320 6.73 -5.17 11.80
CA HIS A 320 5.91 -4.07 11.34
C HIS A 320 4.62 -3.96 12.17
N TRP A 321 3.87 -5.05 12.24
CA TRP A 321 2.66 -5.15 13.06
C TRP A 321 2.94 -4.83 14.53
N LEU A 322 4.01 -5.39 15.12
CA LEU A 322 4.36 -5.11 16.51
C LEU A 322 4.65 -3.62 16.74
N SER A 323 5.41 -2.98 15.85
CA SER A 323 5.74 -1.55 15.96
C SER A 323 4.48 -0.69 16.04
N GLU A 324 3.51 -0.99 15.17
CA GLU A 324 2.30 -0.20 15.01
C GLU A 324 1.28 -0.47 16.10
N GLU A 325 0.93 -1.73 16.35
CA GLU A 325 -0.08 -2.08 17.35
C GLU A 325 0.40 -1.80 18.77
N TYR A 326 1.70 -1.99 19.04
CA TYR A 326 2.26 -1.57 20.33
C TYR A 326 2.15 -0.06 20.50
N THR A 327 2.53 0.73 19.49
CA THR A 327 2.42 2.19 19.55
C THR A 327 0.97 2.62 19.72
N ALA A 328 0.03 2.05 18.95
CA ALA A 328 -1.39 2.32 19.05
C ALA A 328 -1.93 2.04 20.46
N LYS A 329 -1.62 0.86 21.01
CA LYS A 329 -2.01 0.48 22.37
C LYS A 329 -1.50 1.48 23.40
N ARG A 330 -0.22 1.84 23.36
CA ARG A 330 0.37 2.77 24.35
C ARG A 330 -0.21 4.17 24.24
N LEU A 331 -0.46 4.68 23.04
CA LEU A 331 -1.08 5.99 22.86
C LEU A 331 -2.54 6.00 23.30
N HIS A 332 -3.27 4.90 23.07
CA HIS A 332 -4.62 4.76 23.57
C HIS A 332 -4.65 4.85 25.11
N GLU A 333 -3.72 4.17 25.80
CA GLU A 333 -3.60 4.27 27.25
C GLU A 333 -3.31 5.71 27.73
N VAL A 334 -2.45 6.45 27.02
CA VAL A 334 -2.19 7.87 27.32
C VAL A 334 -3.44 8.72 27.10
N SER A 335 -4.15 8.52 25.98
CA SER A 335 -5.37 9.28 25.64
C SER A 335 -6.52 9.06 26.65
N GLU A 336 -6.58 7.87 27.27
CA GLU A 336 -7.55 7.55 28.32
C GLU A 336 -7.10 8.04 29.72
N GLY A 337 -5.93 8.66 29.83
CA GLY A 337 -5.38 9.15 31.09
C GLY A 337 -5.02 8.02 32.06
N LYS A 338 -4.64 6.85 31.56
CA LYS A 338 -4.26 5.72 32.42
C LYS A 338 -3.02 6.07 33.24
N PRO A 339 -3.05 5.97 34.59
CA PRO A 339 -1.95 6.40 35.45
C PRO A 339 -0.67 5.59 35.26
N GLN A 340 -0.76 4.39 34.67
CA GLN A 340 0.34 3.48 34.38
C GLN A 340 0.89 3.59 32.96
N ALA A 341 0.44 4.57 32.16
CA ALA A 341 0.94 4.76 30.81
C ALA A 341 2.48 4.95 30.81
N GLU A 342 3.15 4.30 29.86
CA GLU A 342 4.61 4.33 29.80
C GLU A 342 5.13 5.76 29.58
N ALA A 343 6.16 6.17 30.32
CA ALA A 343 6.69 7.54 30.25
C ALA A 343 7.14 7.95 28.83
N GLY A 344 7.71 7.00 28.07
CA GLY A 344 8.08 7.24 26.68
C GLY A 344 6.87 7.46 25.76
N ALA A 345 5.76 6.75 26.01
CA ALA A 345 4.52 6.95 25.27
C ALA A 345 3.89 8.31 25.57
N VAL A 346 3.94 8.76 26.83
CA VAL A 346 3.49 10.12 27.22
C VAL A 346 4.30 11.19 26.50
N GLN A 347 5.63 11.02 26.39
CA GLN A 347 6.49 11.95 25.66
C GLN A 347 6.19 11.95 24.16
N ALA A 348 5.98 10.77 23.56
CA ALA A 348 5.60 10.67 22.16
C ALA A 348 4.23 11.32 21.89
N PHE A 349 3.23 11.04 22.72
CA PHE A 349 1.91 11.66 22.63
C PHE A 349 2.00 13.18 22.74
N ALA A 350 2.79 13.72 23.67
CA ALA A 350 2.98 15.16 23.81
C ALA A 350 3.56 15.83 22.54
N ALA A 351 4.34 15.09 21.72
CA ALA A 351 4.88 15.61 20.47
C ALA A 351 3.79 15.92 19.42
N LEU A 352 2.61 15.29 19.50
CA LEU A 352 1.45 15.60 18.66
C LEU A 352 0.96 17.04 18.82
N HIS A 353 1.26 17.67 19.96
CA HIS A 353 0.87 19.07 20.22
C HIS A 353 2.03 20.06 20.07
N GLN A 354 3.29 19.57 20.11
CA GLN A 354 4.47 20.43 20.09
C GLN A 354 4.97 20.72 18.67
N GLY A 355 4.77 19.77 17.75
CA GLY A 355 5.28 19.89 16.39
C GLY A 355 6.80 19.74 16.29
N SER A 356 7.35 20.18 15.15
CA SER A 356 8.77 20.10 14.82
C SER A 356 9.19 21.36 14.05
N PRO A 357 9.70 22.40 14.74
CA PRO A 357 10.11 23.64 14.08
C PRO A 357 11.11 23.42 12.94
N ALA A 358 12.06 22.50 13.12
CA ALA A 358 13.02 22.14 12.08
C ALA A 358 12.34 21.55 10.83
N PHE A 359 11.32 20.71 11.00
CA PHE A 359 10.58 20.15 9.88
C PHE A 359 9.68 21.19 9.20
N ARG A 360 9.07 22.11 9.97
CA ARG A 360 8.32 23.25 9.42
C ARG A 360 9.14 24.07 8.44
N GLU A 361 10.41 24.30 8.75
CA GLU A 361 11.35 24.98 7.86
C GLU A 361 11.61 24.18 6.58
N LEU A 362 11.79 22.86 6.69
CA LEU A 362 11.97 21.96 5.54
C LEU A 362 10.75 21.91 4.61
N LEU A 363 9.54 22.17 5.11
CA LEU A 363 8.31 22.20 4.30
C LEU A 363 8.19 23.45 3.42
N GLN A 364 8.89 24.55 3.72
CA GLN A 364 8.69 25.83 3.01
C GLN A 364 8.87 25.74 1.48
N PRO A 365 9.92 25.07 0.95
CA PRO A 365 10.09 24.93 -0.50
C PRO A 365 9.04 24.04 -1.17
N ALA A 366 8.42 23.12 -0.43
CA ALA A 366 7.38 22.24 -0.94
C ALA A 366 6.03 22.98 -1.11
N LEU A 367 5.72 23.90 -0.19
CA LEU A 367 4.45 24.64 -0.16
C LEU A 367 4.22 25.55 -1.38
N VAL A 368 5.29 25.92 -2.09
CA VAL A 368 5.23 26.75 -3.30
C VAL A 368 5.17 25.93 -4.60
N GLN A 369 5.28 24.61 -4.53
CA GLN A 369 5.19 23.75 -5.72
C GLN A 369 3.73 23.66 -6.22
N PRO A 370 3.50 23.44 -7.52
CA PRO A 370 2.15 23.21 -8.03
C PRO A 370 1.46 22.02 -7.36
N ALA A 371 2.17 20.89 -7.25
CA ALA A 371 1.75 19.68 -6.51
C ALA A 371 2.31 19.72 -5.09
N TRP A 372 1.92 20.73 -4.31
CA TRP A 372 2.51 21.01 -3.00
C TRP A 372 2.31 19.88 -1.98
N ALA A 373 1.18 19.18 -1.98
CA ALA A 373 0.96 18.08 -1.04
C ALA A 373 1.86 16.88 -1.39
N GLN A 374 2.06 16.58 -2.69
CA GLN A 374 3.04 15.60 -3.11
C GLN A 374 4.45 15.98 -2.64
N ALA A 375 4.86 17.22 -2.89
CA ALA A 375 6.18 17.71 -2.52
C ALA A 375 6.40 17.70 -1.00
N MET A 376 5.37 18.04 -0.22
CA MET A 376 5.44 17.98 1.24
C MET A 376 5.59 16.52 1.72
N THR A 377 4.84 15.59 1.14
CA THR A 377 4.91 14.16 1.51
C THR A 377 6.25 13.57 1.11
N GLU A 378 6.81 13.98 -0.01
CA GLU A 378 8.18 13.64 -0.41
C GLU A 378 9.23 14.17 0.57
N THR A 379 9.09 15.41 1.05
CA THR A 379 9.97 15.94 2.12
C THR A 379 9.86 15.14 3.42
N LEU A 380 8.64 14.69 3.77
CA LEU A 380 8.41 13.83 4.92
C LEU A 380 9.11 12.48 4.74
N ILE A 381 8.94 11.85 3.57
CA ILE A 381 9.62 10.59 3.20
C ILE A 381 11.14 10.73 3.31
N GLU A 382 11.73 11.75 2.71
CA GLU A 382 13.18 11.98 2.77
C GLU A 382 13.69 12.07 4.20
N THR A 383 12.95 12.78 5.05
CA THR A 383 13.34 12.97 6.45
C THR A 383 13.16 11.68 7.25
N SER A 384 12.01 11.00 7.11
CA SER A 384 11.67 9.78 7.84
C SER A 384 12.51 8.56 7.42
N SER A 385 12.88 8.46 6.15
CA SER A 385 13.67 7.35 5.60
C SER A 385 15.05 7.20 6.23
N THR A 386 15.62 8.30 6.76
CA THR A 386 16.90 8.27 7.47
C THR A 386 16.82 7.52 8.82
N GLU A 387 15.62 7.29 9.33
CA GLU A 387 15.36 6.70 10.65
C GLU A 387 14.68 5.32 10.56
N GLY A 388 14.20 4.90 9.38
CA GLY A 388 13.43 3.67 9.21
C GLY A 388 14.17 2.40 9.64
N ALA A 389 15.45 2.27 9.28
CA ALA A 389 16.26 1.13 9.71
C ALA A 389 16.50 1.11 11.23
N ALA A 390 16.70 2.28 11.85
CA ALA A 390 16.87 2.40 13.29
C ALA A 390 15.60 2.04 14.07
N LEU A 391 14.42 2.40 13.53
CA LEU A 391 13.14 2.01 14.10
C LEU A 391 12.95 0.49 14.04
N TYR A 392 13.20 -0.13 12.89
CA TYR A 392 13.14 -1.58 12.75
C TYR A 392 14.09 -2.32 13.72
N GLU A 393 15.32 -1.82 13.89
CA GLU A 393 16.27 -2.40 14.87
C GLU A 393 15.79 -2.23 16.31
N ALA A 394 15.21 -1.07 16.66
CA ALA A 394 14.63 -0.86 17.97
C ALA A 394 13.50 -1.87 18.26
N VAL A 395 12.61 -2.06 17.29
CA VAL A 395 11.50 -3.02 17.38
C VAL A 395 12.02 -4.44 17.53
N ARG A 396 12.96 -4.86 16.66
CA ARG A 396 13.62 -6.17 16.76
C ARG A 396 14.30 -6.39 18.12
N THR A 397 14.85 -5.33 18.72
CA THR A 397 15.53 -5.38 20.01
C THR A 397 14.55 -5.65 21.15
N PHE A 398 13.37 -5.03 21.18
CA PHE A 398 12.37 -5.30 22.23
C PHE A 398 11.40 -6.45 21.91
N ALA A 399 11.34 -6.90 20.65
CA ALA A 399 10.50 -8.00 20.19
C ALA A 399 10.91 -9.35 20.78
N HIS A 400 9.91 -10.20 21.00
CA HIS A 400 10.10 -11.60 21.35
C HIS A 400 10.80 -12.32 20.18
N PRO A 401 11.86 -13.14 20.41
CA PRO A 401 12.62 -13.80 19.33
C PRO A 401 11.79 -14.66 18.36
N ARG A 402 10.59 -15.07 18.76
CA ARG A 402 9.65 -15.81 17.89
C ARG A 402 9.21 -14.99 16.67
N LEU A 403 9.17 -13.67 16.75
CA LEU A 403 8.84 -12.82 15.60
C LEU A 403 9.87 -12.91 14.47
N GLY A 404 11.09 -13.40 14.76
CA GLY A 404 12.09 -13.73 13.75
C GLY A 404 11.83 -15.03 13.00
N GLN A 405 10.71 -15.73 13.24
CA GLN A 405 10.37 -17.01 12.62
C GLN A 405 9.17 -16.86 11.68
N PRO A 406 9.21 -17.36 10.43
CA PRO A 406 8.11 -17.23 9.47
C PRO A 406 6.86 -18.04 9.85
N ARG A 407 6.99 -18.94 10.84
CA ARG A 407 5.92 -19.80 11.35
C ARG A 407 5.10 -19.15 12.47
N THR A 408 5.55 -18.02 13.00
CA THR A 408 4.75 -17.27 13.96
C THR A 408 3.45 -16.87 13.26
N VAL A 409 2.32 -17.12 13.90
CA VAL A 409 1.01 -16.65 13.44
C VAL A 409 0.62 -15.52 14.37
N ILE A 410 0.27 -14.40 13.77
CA ILE A 410 -0.32 -13.25 14.46
C ILE A 410 -1.74 -13.15 13.94
N GLU A 411 -2.70 -13.07 14.86
CA GLU A 411 -4.11 -12.78 14.56
C GLU A 411 -4.33 -11.28 14.83
N PRO A 412 -4.19 -10.39 13.83
CA PRO A 412 -4.04 -8.96 14.04
C PRO A 412 -5.20 -8.30 14.80
N ASP A 413 -6.40 -8.88 14.68
CA ASP A 413 -7.63 -8.38 15.31
C ASP A 413 -7.85 -8.93 16.73
N GLU A 414 -7.13 -9.98 17.13
CA GLU A 414 -7.34 -10.69 18.40
C GLU A 414 -6.14 -10.61 19.36
N ASP A 415 -4.94 -10.51 18.81
CA ASP A 415 -3.69 -10.61 19.56
C ASP A 415 -3.30 -9.32 20.27
N ASP A 416 -2.88 -9.44 21.53
CA ASP A 416 -2.27 -8.33 22.27
C ASP A 416 -0.78 -8.16 21.87
N PRO A 417 -0.33 -6.99 21.37
CA PRO A 417 1.07 -6.78 21.01
C PRO A 417 2.07 -7.04 22.15
N ASP A 418 1.64 -6.92 23.42
CA ASP A 418 2.52 -7.18 24.58
C ASP A 418 3.01 -8.63 24.66
N VAL A 419 2.22 -9.60 24.19
CA VAL A 419 2.64 -11.01 24.23
C VAL A 419 3.76 -11.31 23.23
N TYR A 420 4.03 -10.38 22.33
CA TYR A 420 5.11 -10.43 21.34
C TYR A 420 6.30 -9.56 21.72
N MET A 421 6.31 -8.98 22.92
CA MET A 421 7.46 -8.32 23.49
C MET A 421 8.30 -9.28 24.33
N ARG A 422 9.56 -8.91 24.56
CA ARG A 422 10.39 -9.54 25.59
C ARG A 422 9.79 -9.36 26.99
N PRO A 423 10.07 -10.27 27.94
CA PRO A 423 9.58 -10.16 29.30
C PRO A 423 9.95 -8.83 29.97
N ALA A 424 9.09 -8.35 30.86
CA ALA A 424 9.40 -7.21 31.72
C ALA A 424 10.68 -7.53 32.54
N GLY A 425 11.69 -6.65 32.45
CA GLY A 425 13.00 -6.83 33.09
C GLY A 425 14.11 -7.32 32.16
N ASP A 426 13.81 -7.74 30.92
CA ASP A 426 14.85 -7.98 29.91
C ASP A 426 15.53 -6.64 29.54
N PRO A 427 16.86 -6.48 29.71
CA PRO A 427 17.56 -5.26 29.34
C PRO A 427 17.37 -4.85 27.87
N GLN A 428 17.19 -5.81 26.96
CA GLN A 428 16.97 -5.53 25.55
C GLN A 428 15.60 -4.87 25.32
N ARG A 429 14.58 -5.22 26.12
CA ARG A 429 13.29 -4.51 26.05
C ARG A 429 13.48 -3.03 26.36
N ALA A 430 14.13 -2.71 27.47
CA ALA A 430 14.37 -1.33 27.87
C ALA A 430 15.23 -0.58 26.84
N GLN A 431 16.26 -1.23 26.29
CA GLN A 431 17.13 -0.66 25.26
C GLN A 431 16.37 -0.35 23.96
N GLY A 432 15.54 -1.28 23.48
CA GLY A 432 14.72 -1.07 22.28
C GLY A 432 13.72 0.08 22.47
N LEU A 433 13.01 0.09 23.60
CA LEU A 433 12.03 1.14 23.90
C LEU A 433 12.66 2.53 24.06
N ALA A 434 13.89 2.61 24.57
CA ALA A 434 14.63 3.86 24.69
C ALA A 434 14.99 4.49 23.33
N VAL A 435 15.00 3.70 22.24
CA VAL A 435 15.17 4.19 20.87
C VAL A 435 13.82 4.38 20.18
N HIS A 436 12.88 3.45 20.38
CA HIS A 436 11.55 3.46 19.78
C HIS A 436 10.78 4.76 20.05
N TYR A 437 10.60 5.11 21.33
CA TYR A 437 9.76 6.26 21.69
C TYR A 437 10.27 7.60 21.16
N PRO A 438 11.57 7.93 21.24
CA PRO A 438 12.09 9.15 20.61
C PRO A 438 11.87 9.21 19.10
N LEU A 439 11.96 8.08 18.39
CA LEU A 439 11.69 8.05 16.94
C LEU A 439 10.20 8.28 16.64
N VAL A 440 9.30 7.65 17.40
CA VAL A 440 7.85 7.89 17.29
C VAL A 440 7.50 9.35 17.62
N ALA A 441 8.10 9.94 18.65
CA ALA A 441 7.90 11.34 19.01
C ALA A 441 8.30 12.29 17.86
N LYS A 442 9.44 12.03 17.20
CA LYS A 442 9.86 12.80 16.02
C LYS A 442 8.88 12.66 14.86
N ALA A 443 8.40 11.45 14.59
CA ALA A 443 7.40 11.20 13.55
C ALA A 443 6.14 12.04 13.78
N PHE A 444 5.60 12.02 14.99
CA PHE A 444 4.43 12.81 15.37
C PHE A 444 4.66 14.31 15.28
N GLY A 445 5.83 14.79 15.71
CA GLY A 445 6.20 16.19 15.53
C GLY A 445 6.22 16.61 14.05
N ARG A 446 6.65 15.74 13.13
CA ARG A 446 6.65 16.02 11.68
C ARG A 446 5.23 16.00 11.09
N VAL A 447 4.42 15.01 11.45
CA VAL A 447 3.02 14.89 11.01
C VAL A 447 2.19 16.08 11.48
N HIS A 448 2.40 16.55 12.71
CA HIS A 448 1.80 17.78 13.22
C HIS A 448 2.03 18.97 12.29
N GLU A 449 3.29 19.23 11.91
CA GLU A 449 3.62 20.33 11.01
C GLU A 449 3.04 20.14 9.61
N MET A 450 3.01 18.90 9.13
CA MET A 450 2.43 18.52 7.85
C MET A 450 0.95 18.90 7.79
N PHE A 451 0.17 18.56 8.82
CA PHE A 451 -1.28 18.81 8.87
C PHE A 451 -1.59 20.31 8.96
N HIS A 452 -0.89 21.07 9.81
CA HIS A 452 -1.08 22.52 9.89
C HIS A 452 -0.64 23.26 8.62
N ALA A 453 0.45 22.82 7.98
CA ALA A 453 0.90 23.38 6.72
C ALA A 453 -0.10 23.11 5.60
N TRP A 454 -0.69 21.90 5.57
CA TRP A 454 -1.76 21.55 4.63
C TRP A 454 -2.99 22.42 4.84
N GLU A 455 -3.50 22.54 6.08
CA GLU A 455 -4.68 23.36 6.40
C GLU A 455 -4.52 24.81 5.93
N THR A 456 -3.35 25.40 6.23
CA THR A 456 -3.02 26.77 5.83
C THR A 456 -2.97 26.93 4.32
N ARG A 457 -2.38 25.97 3.60
CA ARG A 457 -2.24 26.01 2.14
C ARG A 457 -3.55 25.72 1.43
N TYR A 458 -4.34 24.78 1.93
CA TYR A 458 -5.65 24.39 1.43
C TYR A 458 -6.63 25.57 1.46
N ALA A 459 -6.72 26.29 2.59
CA ALA A 459 -7.59 27.45 2.72
C ALA A 459 -7.29 28.55 1.68
N ARG A 460 -6.00 28.70 1.29
CA ARG A 460 -5.60 29.59 0.19
C ARG A 460 -5.95 29.00 -1.17
N ALA A 461 -5.72 27.70 -1.37
CA ALA A 461 -5.94 27.01 -2.64
C ALA A 461 -7.40 27.07 -3.08
N ILE A 462 -8.36 26.83 -2.18
CA ILE A 462 -9.79 26.87 -2.53
C ILE A 462 -10.31 28.27 -2.86
N ALA A 463 -9.56 29.32 -2.50
CA ALA A 463 -9.89 30.70 -2.84
C ALA A 463 -9.30 31.14 -4.20
N GLU A 464 -8.43 30.32 -4.81
CA GLU A 464 -7.84 30.61 -6.12
C GLU A 464 -8.87 30.43 -7.25
N PRO A 465 -8.99 31.38 -8.19
CA PRO A 465 -9.91 31.24 -9.33
C PRO A 465 -9.57 30.01 -10.18
N GLY A 466 -10.57 29.15 -10.45
CA GLY A 466 -10.38 27.93 -11.24
C GLY A 466 -9.58 26.83 -10.51
N ALA A 467 -9.55 26.86 -9.18
CA ALA A 467 -8.87 25.86 -8.37
C ALA A 467 -9.42 24.44 -8.58
N ASP A 468 -10.73 24.29 -8.77
CA ASP A 468 -11.38 23.00 -9.10
C ASP A 468 -10.89 22.46 -10.46
N GLN A 469 -10.86 23.29 -11.49
CA GLN A 469 -10.37 22.90 -12.81
C GLN A 469 -8.89 22.52 -12.77
N THR A 470 -8.08 23.27 -12.01
CA THR A 470 -6.65 22.99 -11.83
C THR A 470 -6.42 21.67 -11.09
N ALA A 471 -7.16 21.44 -10.01
CA ALA A 471 -7.10 20.22 -9.21
C ALA A 471 -7.53 18.99 -10.04
N ILE A 472 -8.67 19.08 -10.73
CA ILE A 472 -9.18 18.00 -11.59
C ILE A 472 -8.24 17.73 -12.77
N ALA A 473 -7.66 18.77 -13.39
CA ALA A 473 -6.65 18.59 -14.44
C ALA A 473 -5.45 17.80 -13.94
N ARG A 474 -4.97 18.10 -12.72
CA ARG A 474 -3.84 17.40 -12.11
C ARG A 474 -4.17 15.94 -11.83
N ILE A 475 -5.33 15.66 -11.24
CA ILE A 475 -5.80 14.28 -11.01
C ILE A 475 -5.86 13.53 -12.34
N VAL A 476 -6.54 14.08 -13.35
CA VAL A 476 -6.70 13.43 -14.66
C VAL A 476 -5.35 13.16 -15.30
N GLN A 477 -4.42 14.12 -15.30
CA GLN A 477 -3.08 13.93 -15.86
C GLN A 477 -2.33 12.81 -15.11
N GLN A 478 -2.20 12.92 -13.79
CA GLN A 478 -1.44 11.97 -12.98
C GLN A 478 -2.01 10.54 -13.09
N GLN A 479 -3.34 10.41 -13.01
CA GLN A 479 -3.97 9.09 -13.06
C GLN A 479 -3.95 8.48 -14.46
N LEU A 480 -4.11 9.26 -15.53
CA LEU A 480 -3.97 8.71 -16.88
C LEU A 480 -2.52 8.29 -17.16
N ASP A 481 -1.52 9.05 -16.71
CA ASP A 481 -0.12 8.68 -16.86
C ASP A 481 0.20 7.39 -16.08
N TYR A 482 -0.28 7.29 -14.83
CA TYR A 482 -0.15 6.07 -14.04
C TYR A 482 -0.82 4.87 -14.73
N ARG A 483 -2.03 5.06 -15.27
CA ARG A 483 -2.76 3.99 -15.94
C ARG A 483 -2.10 3.53 -17.22
N ASP A 484 -1.53 4.44 -18.01
CA ASP A 484 -0.80 4.07 -19.21
C ASP A 484 0.44 3.22 -18.87
N LEU A 485 1.14 3.54 -17.77
CA LEU A 485 2.25 2.73 -17.24
C LEU A 485 1.78 1.37 -16.71
N ALA A 486 0.69 1.34 -15.94
CA ALA A 486 0.08 0.10 -15.43
C ALA A 486 -0.36 -0.82 -16.58
N ASP A 487 -1.02 -0.27 -17.60
CA ASP A 487 -1.45 -0.99 -18.80
C ASP A 487 -0.25 -1.56 -19.57
N MET A 488 0.86 -0.81 -19.66
CA MET A 488 2.12 -1.30 -20.24
C MET A 488 2.71 -2.47 -19.43
N ARG A 489 2.83 -2.31 -18.11
CA ARG A 489 3.34 -3.37 -17.20
C ARG A 489 2.47 -4.62 -17.28
N LEU A 490 1.16 -4.45 -17.27
CA LEU A 490 0.19 -5.52 -17.40
C LEU A 490 0.35 -6.26 -18.73
N ARG A 491 0.47 -5.56 -19.86
CA ARG A 491 0.73 -6.19 -21.17
C ARG A 491 2.00 -7.05 -21.14
N ALA A 492 3.09 -6.54 -20.59
CA ALA A 492 4.35 -7.27 -20.46
C ALA A 492 4.19 -8.52 -19.58
N TYR A 493 3.51 -8.37 -18.44
CA TYR A 493 3.22 -9.47 -17.51
C TYR A 493 2.35 -10.56 -18.15
N LEU A 494 1.28 -10.19 -18.86
CA LEU A 494 0.39 -11.15 -19.52
C LEU A 494 1.07 -11.87 -20.70
N ALA A 495 2.00 -11.20 -21.39
CA ALA A 495 2.77 -11.82 -22.47
C ALA A 495 3.71 -12.92 -21.96
N ASP A 496 4.23 -12.80 -20.74
CA ASP A 496 5.06 -13.81 -20.08
C ASP A 496 4.24 -14.97 -19.50
N LYS A 497 3.09 -14.67 -18.86
CA LYS A 497 2.34 -15.66 -18.05
C LYS A 497 1.18 -16.37 -18.76
N GLY A 498 0.67 -15.84 -19.86
CA GLY A 498 -0.61 -16.27 -20.45
C GLY A 498 -1.82 -15.86 -19.59
N VAL A 499 -3.04 -15.92 -20.12
CA VAL A 499 -4.24 -15.36 -19.46
C VAL A 499 -5.40 -16.34 -19.48
N PHE A 500 -6.12 -16.46 -18.36
CA PHE A 500 -7.32 -17.28 -18.23
C PHE A 500 -8.50 -16.46 -17.68
N LEU A 501 -9.71 -16.75 -18.17
CA LEU A 501 -10.97 -16.25 -17.62
C LEU A 501 -11.93 -17.43 -17.41
N ALA A 502 -12.43 -17.60 -16.19
CA ALA A 502 -13.27 -18.74 -15.81
C ALA A 502 -12.66 -20.09 -16.26
N GLY A 503 -11.33 -20.24 -16.11
CA GLY A 503 -10.58 -21.44 -16.47
C GLY A 503 -10.33 -21.65 -17.97
N LYS A 504 -10.66 -20.69 -18.84
CA LYS A 504 -10.42 -20.78 -20.30
C LYS A 504 -9.34 -19.79 -20.74
N PRO A 505 -8.41 -20.18 -21.64
CA PRO A 505 -7.39 -19.27 -22.15
C PRO A 505 -8.03 -18.12 -22.95
N VAL A 506 -7.48 -16.92 -22.79
CA VAL A 506 -7.93 -15.70 -23.49
C VAL A 506 -6.75 -15.10 -24.27
N THR A 507 -6.99 -14.65 -25.50
CA THR A 507 -5.97 -13.98 -26.31
C THR A 507 -5.98 -12.46 -26.04
N LEU A 508 -4.80 -11.85 -25.96
CA LEU A 508 -4.58 -10.43 -25.65
C LEU A 508 -5.42 -9.42 -26.48
N PRO A 509 -5.72 -9.64 -27.78
CA PRO A 509 -6.56 -8.71 -28.56
C PRO A 509 -8.00 -8.58 -28.04
N THR A 510 -8.46 -9.56 -27.25
CA THR A 510 -9.83 -9.63 -26.73
C THR A 510 -10.00 -8.92 -25.38
N ILE A 511 -8.91 -8.43 -24.79
CA ILE A 511 -8.84 -8.03 -23.39
C ILE A 511 -9.17 -6.53 -23.16
N GLY A 512 -9.55 -5.79 -24.20
CA GLY A 512 -10.07 -4.41 -24.04
C GLY A 512 -9.04 -3.38 -23.54
N LEU A 513 -7.75 -3.74 -23.48
CA LEU A 513 -6.68 -2.79 -23.20
C LEU A 513 -6.59 -1.79 -24.35
N LEU A 514 -6.87 -0.50 -24.07
CA LEU A 514 -6.71 0.58 -25.04
C LEU A 514 -5.33 0.49 -25.69
N PRO A 515 -5.22 0.57 -27.03
CA PRO A 515 -3.94 0.44 -27.73
C PRO A 515 -2.92 1.38 -27.10
N ALA A 516 -1.68 0.91 -26.93
CA ALA A 516 -0.63 1.69 -26.29
C ALA A 516 -0.55 3.06 -26.97
N GLY A 517 -0.96 4.10 -26.24
CA GLY A 517 -0.68 5.46 -26.66
C GLY A 517 0.83 5.59 -26.79
N THR A 518 1.29 6.34 -27.78
CA THR A 518 2.70 6.72 -27.90
C THR A 518 3.07 7.66 -26.74
N ALA A 519 3.09 7.14 -25.51
CA ALA A 519 3.56 7.85 -24.34
C ALA A 519 5.07 8.00 -24.51
N GLY A 520 5.53 9.23 -24.72
CA GLY A 520 6.94 9.55 -24.66
C GLY A 520 7.47 9.09 -23.30
N ASN A 521 8.55 8.30 -23.31
CA ASN A 521 9.17 7.72 -22.14
C ASN A 521 9.31 8.75 -20.99
N PRO A 522 8.52 8.65 -19.91
CA PRO A 522 8.56 9.61 -18.82
C PRO A 522 9.73 9.38 -17.84
N LEU A 523 10.50 8.28 -17.97
CA LEU A 523 11.66 7.95 -17.12
C LEU A 523 12.92 8.81 -17.42
N LYS A 524 12.72 10.03 -17.92
CA LYS A 524 13.74 11.08 -18.02
C LYS A 524 13.24 12.35 -17.36
N ARG A 525 12.95 12.32 -16.06
CA ARG A 525 12.94 13.50 -15.20
C ARG A 525 13.49 13.16 -13.83
#